data_AF-A0A8T5B2Y4-F1
#
_entry.id   AF-A0A8T5B2Y4-F1
#
_cell.length_a   1.000
_cell.length_b   1.000
_cell.length_c   1.000
_cell.angle_alpha   90.00
_cell.angle_beta   90.00
_cell.angle_gamma   90.00
#
_symmetry.space_group_name_H-M   'P 1'
#
loop_
_entity.id
_entity.type
_entity.pdbx_description
1 polymer ?
#
loop_
_entity_poly.entity_id
_entity_poly.type
_entity_poly.pdbx_seq_one_letter_code
_entity_poly.pdbx_strand_id
1 'polypeptide(L)'
;MKFSNLILSSLLVTLCVMGLTLPASAITATLAVEPSNVTTTVSSHFNLKVSIRGLSEPMRRFSLAISYDKALVELIGHEIFVEARGWTVDRENWDDGMCVLIAYGPPYSADAQWLLLTFHCLGKGSSTLRVDGWVAPNEDGTGKNILDTVLVPVSQVQPAPVGGVLTPVNKFNLVVPYLALAGLIAAVSVTIIVRKRR
;
A
#
# COMPACT_ATOMS: atom_id res chain seq x y z
N MET A 1 50.47 27.95 48.63
CA MET A 1 49.12 27.89 48.03
C MET A 1 49.25 27.26 46.64
N LYS A 2 48.81 26.01 46.43
CA LYS A 2 48.87 25.32 45.11
C LYS A 2 47.87 24.14 45.01
N PHE A 3 46.76 24.18 45.74
CA PHE A 3 45.77 23.08 45.81
C PHE A 3 44.55 23.26 44.88
N SER A 4 44.33 24.44 44.29
CA SER A 4 43.11 24.70 43.48
C SER A 4 43.16 24.06 42.08
N ASN A 5 44.34 23.84 41.49
CA ASN A 5 44.46 23.38 40.10
C ASN A 5 44.24 21.87 39.93
N LEU A 6 44.41 21.08 41.00
CA LEU A 6 44.20 19.62 40.96
C LEU A 6 42.71 19.24 41.01
N ILE A 7 41.91 20.00 41.76
CA ILE A 7 40.48 19.71 41.94
C ILE A 7 39.72 19.94 40.61
N LEU A 8 40.03 21.05 39.91
CA LEU A 8 39.38 21.40 38.64
C LEU A 8 39.68 20.37 37.54
N SER A 9 40.92 19.85 37.48
CA SER A 9 41.31 18.87 36.46
C SER A 9 40.65 17.50 36.71
N SER A 10 40.49 17.08 37.97
CA SER A 10 39.79 15.83 38.31
C SER A 10 38.29 15.88 38.00
N LEU A 11 37.64 17.03 38.26
CA LEU A 11 36.21 17.24 37.98
C LEU A 11 35.92 17.22 36.47
N LEU A 12 36.82 17.80 35.66
CA LEU A 12 36.67 17.83 34.20
C LEU A 12 36.80 16.43 33.57
N VAL A 13 37.76 15.63 34.05
CA VAL A 13 37.95 14.24 33.58
C VAL A 13 36.76 13.37 33.97
N THR A 14 36.22 13.54 35.19
CA THR A 14 35.05 12.77 35.65
C THR A 14 33.78 13.14 34.87
N LEU A 15 33.59 14.42 34.53
CA LEU A 15 32.46 14.89 33.71
C LEU A 15 32.56 14.39 32.26
N CYS A 16 33.77 14.37 31.68
CA CYS A 16 34.00 13.81 30.34
C CYS A 16 33.74 12.30 30.28
N VAL A 17 34.05 11.55 31.35
CA VAL A 17 33.80 10.11 31.41
C VAL A 17 32.30 9.80 31.60
N MET A 18 31.57 10.58 32.39
CA MET A 18 30.11 10.39 32.56
C MET A 18 29.30 10.81 31.32
N GLY A 19 29.78 11.75 30.51
CA GLY A 19 29.13 12.16 29.26
C GLY A 19 29.22 11.14 28.13
N LEU A 20 30.16 10.19 28.19
CA LEU A 20 30.44 9.22 27.13
C LEU A 20 29.73 7.86 27.30
N THR A 21 29.04 7.63 28.42
CA THR A 21 28.46 6.31 28.75
C THR A 21 26.94 6.28 28.81
N LEU A 22 26.23 7.31 28.34
CA LEU A 22 24.79 7.18 28.15
C LEU A 22 24.56 6.36 26.87
N PRO A 23 24.10 5.10 26.96
CA PRO A 23 23.65 4.40 25.77
C PRO A 23 22.51 5.25 25.19
N ALA A 24 22.67 5.68 23.94
CA ALA A 24 21.55 6.20 23.19
C ALA A 24 20.57 5.04 23.02
N SER A 25 19.52 4.99 23.84
CA SER A 25 18.38 4.10 23.63
C SER A 25 17.76 4.46 22.29
N ALA A 26 18.10 3.71 21.25
CA ALA A 26 17.41 3.75 19.99
C ALA A 26 16.32 2.66 20.04
N ILE A 27 15.07 3.06 19.83
CA ILE A 27 13.99 2.11 19.57
C ILE A 27 14.40 1.22 18.40
N THR A 28 14.26 -0.09 18.53
CA THR A 28 14.48 -1.05 17.45
C THR A 28 13.13 -1.63 17.07
N ALA A 29 12.86 -1.73 15.78
CA ALA A 29 11.68 -2.40 15.26
C ALA A 29 11.99 -3.00 13.89
N THR A 30 11.10 -3.84 13.40
CA THR A 30 11.21 -4.47 12.08
C THR A 30 9.96 -4.14 11.27
N LEU A 31 10.19 -3.71 10.03
CA LEU A 31 9.15 -3.55 9.03
C LEU A 31 8.85 -4.91 8.40
N ALA A 32 7.62 -5.40 8.55
CA ALA A 32 7.18 -6.67 7.99
C ALA A 32 6.15 -6.42 6.88
N VAL A 33 6.40 -6.96 5.69
CA VAL A 33 5.55 -6.79 4.51
C VAL A 33 5.10 -8.15 4.00
N GLU A 34 3.79 -8.31 3.82
CA GLU A 34 3.19 -9.56 3.35
C GLU A 34 2.26 -9.30 2.15
N PRO A 35 2.40 -10.04 1.04
CA PRO A 35 3.43 -11.05 0.79
C PRO A 35 4.80 -10.42 0.51
N SER A 36 5.88 -11.18 0.73
CA SER A 36 7.26 -10.74 0.44
C SER A 36 7.63 -10.83 -1.04
N ASN A 37 6.83 -11.55 -1.83
CA ASN A 37 6.90 -11.62 -3.28
C ASN A 37 5.49 -11.74 -3.88
N VAL A 38 5.29 -11.18 -5.06
CA VAL A 38 4.01 -11.26 -5.77
C VAL A 38 4.26 -11.86 -7.15
N THR A 39 3.51 -12.90 -7.49
CA THR A 39 3.44 -13.42 -8.86
C THR A 39 1.97 -13.49 -9.24
N THR A 40 1.58 -12.71 -10.24
CA THR A 40 0.17 -12.57 -10.63
C THR A 40 0.01 -12.33 -12.13
N THR A 41 -1.23 -12.29 -12.62
CA THR A 41 -1.51 -12.02 -14.03
C THR A 41 -1.76 -10.54 -14.30
N VAL A 42 -1.56 -10.11 -15.55
CA VAL A 42 -2.04 -8.78 -16.00
C VAL A 42 -3.55 -8.65 -15.74
N SER A 43 -3.99 -7.45 -15.38
CA SER A 43 -5.38 -7.10 -15.04
C SER A 43 -5.94 -7.79 -13.79
N SER A 44 -5.06 -8.24 -12.90
CA SER A 44 -5.44 -8.79 -11.59
C SER A 44 -5.11 -7.82 -10.45
N HIS A 45 -5.63 -8.11 -9.27
CA HIS A 45 -5.36 -7.36 -8.04
C HIS A 45 -4.53 -8.18 -7.06
N PHE A 46 -3.72 -7.50 -6.26
CA PHE A 46 -3.09 -8.10 -5.09
C PHE A 46 -3.08 -7.12 -3.92
N ASN A 47 -3.03 -7.68 -2.71
CA ASN A 47 -3.01 -6.92 -1.47
C ASN A 47 -1.61 -6.95 -0.85
N LEU A 48 -1.18 -5.81 -0.32
CA LEU A 48 0.08 -5.63 0.40
C LEU A 48 -0.21 -5.18 1.83
N LYS A 49 0.11 -6.03 2.80
CA LYS A 49 0.00 -5.74 4.23
C LYS A 49 1.33 -5.20 4.73
N VAL A 50 1.30 -4.06 5.40
CA VAL A 50 2.48 -3.47 6.03
C VAL A 50 2.28 -3.42 7.54
N SER A 51 3.21 -4.06 8.25
CA SER A 51 3.20 -4.21 9.71
C SER A 51 4.50 -3.69 10.31
N ILE A 52 4.41 -3.18 11.54
CA ILE A 52 5.57 -2.86 12.38
C ILE A 52 5.59 -3.89 13.50
N ARG A 53 6.73 -4.55 13.70
CA ARG A 53 6.89 -5.66 14.65
C ARG A 53 8.16 -5.51 15.46
N GLY A 54 8.25 -6.21 16.59
CA GLY A 54 9.47 -6.33 17.38
C GLY A 54 9.96 -5.02 18.00
N LEU A 55 9.04 -4.17 18.45
CA LEU A 55 9.35 -2.90 19.12
C LEU A 55 10.08 -3.16 20.46
N SER A 56 11.32 -2.67 20.60
CA SER A 56 12.06 -2.76 21.87
C SER A 56 11.58 -1.76 22.93
N GLU A 57 11.00 -0.65 22.48
CA GLU A 57 10.42 0.39 23.32
C GLU A 57 9.08 0.85 22.70
N PRO A 58 8.15 1.43 23.47
CA PRO A 58 6.91 1.95 22.91
C PRO A 58 7.15 3.05 21.88
N MET A 59 6.60 2.91 20.67
CA MET A 59 6.58 3.99 19.69
C MET A 59 5.41 4.94 19.93
N ARG A 60 5.59 6.21 19.55
CA ARG A 60 4.55 7.26 19.57
C ARG A 60 4.33 7.94 18.23
N ARG A 61 5.25 7.74 17.28
CA ARG A 61 5.14 8.24 15.92
C ARG A 61 5.78 7.26 14.95
N PHE A 62 5.25 7.16 13.74
CA PHE A 62 5.90 6.43 12.66
C PHE A 62 5.65 7.09 11.31
N SER A 63 6.43 6.69 10.31
CA SER A 63 6.17 6.93 8.90
C SER A 63 6.35 5.65 8.11
N LEU A 64 5.49 5.43 7.14
CA LEU A 64 5.59 4.40 6.11
C LEU A 64 5.58 5.09 4.75
N ALA A 65 6.49 4.71 3.86
CA ALA A 65 6.53 5.20 2.49
C ALA A 65 6.66 4.01 1.54
N ILE A 66 5.80 3.96 0.52
CA ILE A 66 5.77 2.89 -0.47
C ILE A 66 5.95 3.54 -1.84
N SER A 67 6.98 3.14 -2.59
CA SER A 67 7.16 3.54 -3.99
C SER A 67 7.03 2.36 -4.92
N TYR A 68 6.50 2.61 -6.12
CA TYR A 68 6.18 1.58 -7.11
C TYR A 68 6.27 2.11 -8.54
N ASP A 69 6.44 1.18 -9.49
CA ASP A 69 6.47 1.50 -10.92
C ASP A 69 5.05 1.64 -11.47
N LYS A 70 4.64 2.89 -11.71
CA LYS A 70 3.34 3.27 -12.27
C LYS A 70 3.05 2.67 -13.64
N ALA A 71 4.09 2.32 -14.41
CA ALA A 71 3.89 1.72 -15.72
C ALA A 71 3.38 0.26 -15.62
N LEU A 72 3.57 -0.38 -14.46
CA LEU A 72 3.28 -1.79 -14.24
C LEU A 72 2.20 -2.02 -13.19
N VAL A 73 2.09 -1.18 -12.16
CA VAL A 73 1.06 -1.28 -11.13
C VAL A 73 0.47 0.09 -10.81
N GLU A 74 -0.81 0.11 -10.47
CA GLU A 74 -1.49 1.28 -9.91
C GLU A 74 -2.10 0.94 -8.55
N LEU A 75 -2.12 1.91 -7.63
CA LEU A 75 -2.85 1.78 -6.37
C LEU A 75 -4.34 2.04 -6.61
N ILE A 76 -5.20 1.08 -6.27
CA ILE A 76 -6.65 1.22 -6.44
C ILE A 76 -7.43 1.28 -5.12
N GLY A 77 -6.79 0.98 -3.99
CA GLY A 77 -7.43 1.03 -2.68
C GLY A 77 -6.44 0.95 -1.52
N HIS A 78 -6.85 1.45 -0.36
CA HIS A 78 -6.09 1.38 0.86
C HIS A 78 -7.01 1.31 2.09
N GLU A 79 -6.55 0.64 3.14
CA GLU A 79 -7.15 0.65 4.47
C GLU A 79 -6.08 0.99 5.50
N ILE A 80 -6.37 1.97 6.35
CA ILE A 80 -5.47 2.48 7.38
C ILE A 80 -6.02 2.05 8.74
N PHE A 81 -5.18 1.45 9.58
CA PHE A 81 -5.60 0.92 10.89
C PHE A 81 -5.11 1.79 12.07
N VAL A 82 -4.92 3.09 11.82
CA VAL A 82 -4.40 4.07 12.77
C VAL A 82 -5.47 4.44 13.81
N GLU A 83 -6.63 4.93 13.35
CA GLU A 83 -7.70 5.43 14.24
C GLU A 83 -8.30 4.34 15.13
N ALA A 84 -8.40 3.10 14.62
CA ALA A 84 -8.86 1.95 15.38
C ALA A 84 -7.99 1.66 16.63
N ARG A 85 -6.79 2.25 16.70
CA ARG A 85 -5.84 2.15 17.82
C ARG A 85 -5.75 3.42 18.66
N GLY A 86 -6.61 4.41 18.41
CA GLY A 86 -6.57 5.71 19.08
C GLY A 86 -5.37 6.57 18.65
N TRP A 87 -4.81 6.31 17.47
CA TRP A 87 -3.78 7.13 16.85
C TRP A 87 -4.41 8.13 15.86
N THR A 88 -3.66 9.18 15.53
CA THR A 88 -4.04 10.23 14.60
C THR A 88 -3.13 10.23 13.38
N VAL A 89 -3.71 10.39 12.19
CA VAL A 89 -2.94 10.61 10.95
C VAL A 89 -2.44 12.06 10.93
N ASP A 90 -1.13 12.23 10.84
CA ASP A 90 -0.48 13.55 10.69
C ASP A 90 -0.41 13.98 9.24
N ARG A 91 -0.05 13.02 8.39
CA ARG A 91 0.08 13.23 6.95
C ARG A 91 -0.21 11.94 6.24
N GLU A 92 -1.02 12.03 5.21
CA GLU A 92 -1.14 10.99 4.22
C GLU A 92 -0.98 11.58 2.82
N ASN A 93 -0.35 10.80 1.94
CA ASN A 93 -0.27 11.09 0.54
C ASN A 93 -0.49 9.79 -0.24
N TRP A 94 -1.47 9.78 -1.13
CA TRP A 94 -1.84 8.65 -1.97
C TRP A 94 -1.65 9.01 -3.44
N ASP A 95 -0.52 9.66 -3.73
CA ASP A 95 -0.14 10.02 -5.07
C ASP A 95 0.22 8.78 -5.89
N ASP A 96 0.06 8.94 -7.20
CA ASP A 96 0.47 7.95 -8.16
C ASP A 96 2.00 7.74 -8.01
N GLY A 97 2.43 6.48 -7.88
CA GLY A 97 3.83 6.02 -7.73
C GLY A 97 4.49 6.19 -6.37
N MET A 98 3.89 6.92 -5.43
CA MET A 98 4.39 7.02 -4.07
C MET A 98 3.27 7.24 -3.06
N CYS A 99 3.20 6.35 -2.07
CA CYS A 99 2.30 6.46 -0.94
C CYS A 99 3.07 6.79 0.33
N VAL A 100 2.56 7.70 1.15
CA VAL A 100 3.15 8.06 2.44
C VAL A 100 2.06 8.09 3.50
N LEU A 101 2.34 7.49 4.66
CA LEU A 101 1.51 7.57 5.86
C LEU A 101 2.39 7.94 7.04
N ILE A 102 2.09 9.06 7.70
CA ILE A 102 2.70 9.49 8.95
C ILE A 102 1.59 9.57 9.98
N ALA A 103 1.80 8.93 11.14
CA ALA A 103 0.84 8.91 12.22
C ALA A 103 1.54 9.00 13.57
N TYR A 104 0.81 9.49 14.57
CA TYR A 104 1.25 9.58 15.95
C TYR A 104 0.12 9.22 16.91
N GLY A 105 0.44 8.89 18.15
CA GLY A 105 -0.59 8.50 19.12
C GLY A 105 -0.04 8.11 20.48
N PRO A 106 -0.89 7.49 21.33
CA PRO A 106 -0.47 6.95 22.61
C PRO A 106 0.62 5.89 22.44
N PRO A 107 1.46 5.65 23.47
CA PRO A 107 2.50 4.61 23.43
C PRO A 107 1.98 3.28 22.91
N TYR A 108 2.64 2.72 21.90
CA TYR A 108 2.30 1.44 21.30
C TYR A 108 3.50 0.50 21.26
N SER A 109 3.33 -0.75 21.71
CA SER A 109 4.42 -1.72 21.87
C SER A 109 4.12 -3.10 21.30
N ALA A 110 2.91 -3.31 20.77
CA ALA A 110 2.53 -4.61 20.21
C ALA A 110 2.92 -4.70 18.72
N ASP A 111 3.03 -5.92 18.21
CA ASP A 111 3.10 -6.16 16.76
C ASP A 111 1.75 -5.84 16.12
N ALA A 112 1.76 -5.07 15.03
CA ALA A 112 0.52 -4.67 14.39
C ALA A 112 0.66 -4.39 12.89
N GLN A 113 -0.42 -4.70 12.16
CA GLN A 113 -0.68 -4.18 10.84
C GLN A 113 -1.19 -2.75 10.92
N TRP A 114 -0.56 -1.85 10.17
CA TRP A 114 -0.89 -0.42 10.13
C TRP A 114 -1.52 0.01 8.81
N LEU A 115 -1.21 -0.71 7.72
CA LEU A 115 -1.65 -0.37 6.39
C LEU A 115 -1.92 -1.63 5.56
N LEU A 116 -3.01 -1.61 4.79
CA LEU A 116 -3.32 -2.58 3.75
C LEU A 116 -3.50 -1.81 2.44
N LEU A 117 -2.74 -2.16 1.42
CA LEU A 117 -2.81 -1.54 0.09
C LEU A 117 -3.31 -2.56 -0.93
N THR A 118 -4.12 -2.11 -1.87
CA THR A 118 -4.63 -2.92 -2.98
C THR A 118 -4.11 -2.35 -4.29
N PHE A 119 -3.37 -3.16 -5.03
CA PHE A 119 -2.77 -2.78 -6.30
C PHE A 119 -3.44 -3.51 -7.46
N HIS A 120 -3.53 -2.83 -8.60
CA HIS A 120 -3.93 -3.39 -9.88
C HIS A 120 -2.75 -3.50 -10.84
N CYS A 121 -2.65 -4.64 -11.51
CA CYS A 121 -1.56 -4.94 -12.44
C CYS A 121 -1.89 -4.48 -13.86
N LEU A 122 -1.18 -3.46 -14.34
CA LEU A 122 -1.46 -2.81 -15.63
C LEU A 122 -0.81 -3.51 -16.82
N GLY A 123 0.39 -4.04 -16.64
CA GLY A 123 1.22 -4.55 -17.73
C GLY A 123 1.82 -5.92 -17.45
N LYS A 124 2.45 -6.51 -18.48
CA LYS A 124 3.35 -7.65 -18.30
C LYS A 124 4.74 -7.11 -17.96
N GLY A 125 5.41 -7.67 -16.95
CA GLY A 125 6.74 -7.24 -16.57
C GLY A 125 7.16 -7.71 -15.19
N SER A 126 8.29 -7.19 -14.73
CA SER A 126 8.73 -7.31 -13.36
C SER A 126 8.98 -5.93 -12.80
N SER A 127 8.44 -5.63 -11.63
CA SER A 127 8.73 -4.42 -10.87
C SER A 127 9.13 -4.79 -9.44
N THR A 128 9.48 -3.79 -8.64
CA THR A 128 9.75 -3.97 -7.22
C THR A 128 9.07 -2.85 -6.47
N LEU A 129 8.21 -3.21 -5.51
CA LEU A 129 7.70 -2.25 -4.55
C LEU A 129 8.78 -2.03 -3.51
N ARG A 130 9.04 -0.77 -3.18
CA ARG A 130 9.98 -0.40 -2.12
C ARG A 130 9.19 0.17 -0.95
N VAL A 131 9.32 -0.45 0.21
CA VAL A 131 8.67 -0.04 1.45
C VAL A 131 9.75 0.46 2.41
N ASP A 132 9.75 1.76 2.68
CA ASP A 132 10.61 2.41 3.66
C ASP A 132 9.78 2.80 4.88
N GLY A 133 10.42 2.92 6.04
CA GLY A 133 9.75 3.42 7.23
C GLY A 133 10.69 3.87 8.32
N TRP A 134 10.12 4.56 9.30
CA TRP A 134 10.80 4.89 10.55
C TRP A 134 9.78 4.92 11.69
N VAL A 135 10.26 4.69 12.91
CA VAL A 135 9.48 4.82 14.15
C VAL A 135 10.19 5.77 15.11
N ALA A 136 9.47 6.44 15.99
CA ALA A 136 10.04 7.30 17.02
C ALA A 136 9.32 7.08 18.38
N PRO A 137 10.07 7.15 19.49
CA PRO A 137 9.50 7.02 20.83
C PRO A 137 8.78 8.30 21.27
N ASN A 138 9.03 9.43 20.60
CA ASN A 138 8.42 10.73 20.89
C ASN A 138 7.44 11.15 19.80
N GLU A 139 6.41 11.87 20.20
CA GLU A 139 5.33 12.34 19.31
C GLU A 139 5.80 13.40 18.31
N ASP A 140 6.84 14.16 18.64
CA ASP A 140 7.48 15.16 17.76
C ASP A 140 8.41 14.51 16.70
N GLY A 141 8.62 13.19 16.78
CA GLY A 141 9.54 12.45 15.90
C GLY A 141 11.01 12.49 16.35
N THR A 142 11.31 13.09 17.51
CA THR A 142 12.67 13.06 18.07
C THR A 142 13.04 11.63 18.47
N GLY A 143 14.29 11.22 18.16
CA GLY A 143 14.74 9.85 18.41
C GLY A 143 14.27 8.83 17.36
N LYS A 144 13.98 9.29 16.13
CA LYS A 144 13.60 8.41 15.03
C LYS A 144 14.64 7.31 14.78
N ASN A 145 14.16 6.09 14.62
CA ASN A 145 14.92 4.95 14.14
C ASN A 145 14.43 4.60 12.73
N ILE A 146 15.36 4.55 11.77
CA ILE A 146 15.07 4.18 10.40
C ILE A 146 14.99 2.65 10.34
N LEU A 147 13.88 2.15 9.82
CA LEU A 147 13.68 0.72 9.62
C LEU A 147 14.37 0.28 8.33
N ASP A 148 14.80 -0.97 8.29
CA ASP A 148 15.35 -1.56 7.07
C ASP A 148 14.31 -1.53 5.94
N THR A 149 14.75 -1.04 4.77
CA THR A 149 13.93 -1.00 3.56
C THR A 149 13.56 -2.42 3.13
N VAL A 150 12.28 -2.66 2.88
CA VAL A 150 11.79 -3.94 2.35
C VAL A 150 11.52 -3.80 0.85
N LEU A 151 12.10 -4.69 0.06
CA LEU A 151 11.86 -4.80 -1.38
C LEU A 151 10.93 -5.97 -1.65
N VAL A 152 9.82 -5.71 -2.34
CA VAL A 152 8.84 -6.74 -2.70
C VAL A 152 8.83 -6.88 -4.22
N PRO A 153 9.46 -7.93 -4.78
CA PRO A 153 9.40 -8.20 -6.20
C PRO A 153 7.98 -8.53 -6.64
N VAL A 154 7.56 -7.94 -7.75
CA VAL A 154 6.25 -8.18 -8.37
C VAL A 154 6.48 -8.65 -9.79
N SER A 155 6.08 -9.89 -10.09
CA SER A 155 6.14 -10.47 -11.42
C SER A 155 4.73 -10.63 -11.99
N GLN A 156 4.52 -10.04 -13.18
CA GLN A 156 3.25 -10.02 -13.88
C GLN A 156 3.37 -10.84 -15.15
N VAL A 157 2.69 -11.97 -15.19
CA VAL A 157 2.66 -12.85 -16.36
C VAL A 157 1.41 -12.58 -17.19
N GLN A 158 1.55 -12.65 -18.51
CA GLN A 158 0.38 -12.62 -19.37
C GLN A 158 -0.32 -13.98 -19.24
N PRO A 159 -1.65 -14.02 -18.99
CA PRO A 159 -2.39 -15.27 -19.02
C PRO A 159 -2.12 -15.99 -20.33
N ALA A 160 -1.76 -17.27 -20.26
CA ALA A 160 -1.73 -18.09 -21.46
C ALA A 160 -3.14 -18.07 -22.07
N PRO A 161 -3.26 -17.98 -23.42
CA PRO A 161 -4.55 -18.18 -24.07
C PRO A 161 -5.07 -19.57 -23.65
N VAL A 162 -6.02 -19.59 -22.72
CA VAL A 162 -6.76 -20.82 -22.43
C VAL A 162 -7.45 -21.14 -23.74
N GLY A 163 -7.14 -22.30 -24.33
CA GLY A 163 -7.61 -22.73 -25.65
C GLY A 163 -9.12 -22.92 -25.70
N GLY A 164 -9.87 -21.87 -25.44
CA GLY A 164 -11.30 -21.80 -25.62
C GLY A 164 -11.56 -21.97 -27.10
N VAL A 165 -12.39 -22.95 -27.42
CA VAL A 165 -12.96 -23.09 -28.75
C VAL A 165 -13.66 -21.78 -29.03
N LEU A 166 -13.13 -20.99 -29.98
CA LEU A 166 -13.84 -19.86 -30.54
C LEU A 166 -15.02 -20.45 -31.32
N THR A 167 -16.12 -20.77 -30.63
CA THR A 167 -17.38 -21.03 -31.31
C THR A 167 -17.84 -19.69 -31.84
N PRO A 168 -17.86 -19.47 -33.17
CA PRO A 168 -18.37 -18.22 -33.71
C PRO A 168 -19.84 -18.13 -33.31
N VAL A 169 -20.12 -17.26 -32.33
CA VAL A 169 -21.50 -16.95 -32.00
C VAL A 169 -22.01 -16.15 -33.18
N ASN A 170 -22.84 -16.78 -34.01
CA ASN A 170 -23.43 -16.10 -35.14
C ASN A 170 -24.32 -14.98 -34.58
N LYS A 171 -23.78 -13.75 -34.53
CA LYS A 171 -24.47 -12.58 -33.98
C LYS A 171 -25.81 -12.35 -34.67
N PHE A 172 -25.97 -12.81 -35.92
CA PHE A 172 -27.22 -12.76 -36.64
C PHE A 172 -28.34 -13.52 -35.92
N ASN A 173 -28.05 -14.68 -35.29
CA ASN A 173 -29.06 -15.42 -34.51
C ASN A 173 -29.59 -14.64 -33.31
N LEU A 174 -28.82 -13.68 -32.77
CA LEU A 174 -29.30 -12.80 -31.69
C LEU A 174 -30.26 -11.71 -32.21
N VAL A 175 -30.13 -11.31 -33.47
CA VAL A 175 -30.93 -10.22 -34.07
C VAL A 175 -32.17 -10.74 -34.81
N VAL A 176 -32.14 -12.00 -35.27
CA VAL A 176 -33.25 -12.64 -36.00
C VAL A 176 -34.61 -12.53 -35.28
N PRO A 177 -34.75 -12.75 -33.96
CA PRO A 177 -36.04 -12.62 -33.28
C PRO A 177 -36.61 -11.20 -33.33
N TYR A 178 -35.75 -10.20 -33.22
CA TYR A 178 -36.14 -8.79 -33.27
C TYR A 178 -36.50 -8.34 -34.69
N LEU A 179 -35.78 -8.83 -35.69
CA LEU A 179 -36.10 -8.60 -37.11
C LEU A 179 -37.43 -9.26 -37.50
N ALA A 180 -37.68 -10.47 -37.02
CA ALA A 180 -38.94 -11.16 -37.22
C ALA A 180 -40.11 -10.38 -36.59
N LEU A 181 -39.92 -9.87 -35.37
CA LEU A 181 -40.92 -9.05 -34.69
C LEU A 181 -41.19 -7.72 -35.43
N ALA A 182 -40.15 -7.03 -35.88
CA ALA A 182 -40.29 -5.81 -36.66
C ALA A 182 -41.03 -6.06 -37.99
N GLY A 183 -40.71 -7.15 -38.67
CA GLY A 183 -41.41 -7.58 -39.88
C GLY A 183 -42.90 -7.88 -39.64
N LEU A 184 -43.23 -8.52 -38.52
CA LEU A 184 -44.61 -8.82 -38.13
C LEU A 184 -45.41 -7.52 -37.90
N ILE A 185 -44.85 -6.56 -37.17
CA ILE A 185 -45.50 -5.27 -36.90
C ILE A 185 -45.77 -4.51 -38.21
N ALA A 186 -44.81 -4.51 -39.13
CA ALA A 186 -44.98 -3.90 -40.44
C ALA A 186 -46.12 -4.55 -41.24
N ALA A 187 -46.17 -5.89 -41.28
CA ALA A 187 -47.22 -6.63 -41.99
C ALA A 187 -48.62 -6.35 -41.41
N VAL A 188 -48.77 -6.38 -40.08
CA VAL A 188 -50.04 -6.07 -39.40
C VAL A 188 -50.48 -4.64 -39.68
N SER A 189 -49.55 -3.67 -39.62
CA SER A 189 -49.85 -2.26 -39.90
C SER A 189 -50.39 -2.06 -41.33
N VAL A 190 -49.77 -2.70 -42.33
CA VAL A 190 -50.22 -2.63 -43.73
C VAL A 190 -51.63 -3.23 -43.89
N THR A 191 -51.90 -4.40 -43.29
CA THR A 191 -53.23 -5.02 -43.39
C THR A 191 -54.35 -4.17 -42.78
N ILE A 192 -54.09 -3.50 -41.65
CA ILE A 192 -55.04 -2.58 -41.02
C ILE A 192 -55.33 -1.39 -41.94
N ILE A 193 -54.30 -0.79 -42.56
CA ILE A 193 -54.46 0.36 -43.46
C ILE A 193 -55.29 -0.01 -44.70
N VAL A 194 -55.02 -1.16 -45.32
CA VAL A 194 -55.78 -1.63 -46.49
C VAL A 194 -57.22 -1.93 -46.13
N ARG A 195 -57.47 -2.58 -44.98
CA ARG A 195 -58.82 -2.89 -44.52
C ARG A 195 -59.64 -1.65 -44.19
N LYS A 196 -59.01 -0.58 -43.66
CA LYS A 196 -59.70 0.69 -43.36
C LYS A 196 -60.06 1.50 -44.61
N ARG A 197 -59.37 1.27 -45.74
CA ARG A 197 -59.61 1.98 -47.00
C ARG A 197 -60.66 1.33 -47.91
N ARG A 198 -61.03 0.08 -47.65
CA ARG A 198 -62.18 -0.59 -48.28
C ARG A 198 -63.43 -0.36 -47.45
#